data_AF-A0A3N5FSC5-F1
#
_entry.id   AF-A0A3N5FSC5-F1
#
_cell.length_a   1.000
_cell.length_b   1.000
_cell.length_c   1.000
_cell.angle_alpha   90.00
_cell.angle_beta   90.00
_cell.angle_gamma   90.00
#
_symmetry.space_group_name_H-M   'P 1'
#
loop_
_entity.id
_entity.type
_entity.pdbx_description
1 polymer ?
#
loop_
_entity_poly.entity_id
_entity_poly.type
_entity_poly.pdbx_seq_one_letter_code
_entity_poly.pdbx_strand_id
1 'polypeptide(L)' 'MPPRAAELPRSRGLRRGAYLLPSLFTIGNIFLGFWATILALRGRFEIAGALIIVAAITDFL' A
#
# COMPACT_ATOMS: atom_id res chain seq x y z
N MET A 1 -33.27 -35.25 -22.53
CA MET A 1 -33.07 -33.92 -21.89
C MET A 1 -31.58 -33.76 -21.63
N PRO A 2 -30.84 -32.92 -22.39
CA PRO A 2 -29.41 -32.73 -22.13
C PRO A 2 -29.22 -32.00 -20.78
N PRO A 3 -28.16 -32.34 -20.01
CA PRO A 3 -27.89 -31.80 -18.70
C PRO A 3 -27.58 -30.30 -18.78
N ARG A 4 -28.22 -29.48 -17.91
CA ARG A 4 -27.90 -28.06 -17.77
C ARG A 4 -26.43 -27.94 -17.41
N ALA A 5 -25.66 -27.34 -18.32
CA ALA A 5 -24.26 -27.03 -18.16
C ALA A 5 -24.04 -26.33 -16.81
N ALA A 6 -23.04 -26.80 -16.06
CA ALA A 6 -22.57 -26.18 -14.85
C ALA A 6 -22.34 -24.67 -15.10
N GLU A 7 -23.06 -23.81 -14.38
CA GLU A 7 -22.74 -22.39 -14.31
C GLU A 7 -21.35 -22.25 -13.68
N LEU A 8 -20.34 -22.07 -14.53
CA LEU A 8 -18.99 -21.75 -14.09
C LEU A 8 -19.04 -20.45 -13.27
N PRO A 9 -18.39 -20.40 -12.10
CA PRO A 9 -18.47 -19.24 -11.22
C PRO A 9 -17.90 -18.03 -11.98
N ARG A 10 -18.73 -17.01 -12.21
CA ARG A 10 -18.29 -15.71 -12.74
C ARG A 10 -17.09 -15.25 -11.93
N SER A 11 -15.98 -15.04 -12.62
CA SER A 11 -14.69 -14.56 -12.11
C SER A 11 -14.85 -13.25 -11.34
N ARG A 12 -15.22 -13.31 -10.05
CA ARG A 12 -15.20 -12.18 -9.10
C ARG A 12 -13.79 -11.89 -8.59
N GLY A 13 -12.76 -12.09 -9.41
CA GLY A 13 -11.36 -12.14 -8.98
C GLY A 13 -10.66 -10.78 -8.89
N LEU A 14 -10.99 -9.81 -9.76
CA LEU A 14 -10.18 -8.58 -9.90
C LEU A 14 -10.63 -7.41 -8.99
N ARG A 15 -11.84 -7.45 -8.43
CA ARG A 15 -12.36 -6.32 -7.61
C ARG A 15 -11.72 -6.23 -6.22
N ARG A 16 -11.12 -7.31 -5.71
CA ARG A 16 -10.47 -7.31 -4.38
C ARG A 16 -9.06 -6.69 -4.42
N GLY A 17 -8.32 -6.88 -5.50
CA GLY A 17 -6.96 -6.33 -5.66
C GLY A 17 -6.92 -4.80 -5.67
N ALA A 18 -7.90 -4.16 -6.31
CA ALA A 18 -8.02 -2.70 -6.33
C ALA A 18 -8.24 -2.08 -4.94
N TYR A 19 -8.87 -2.82 -4.01
CA TYR A 19 -9.08 -2.39 -2.62
C TYR A 19 -7.87 -2.62 -1.70
N LEU A 20 -6.88 -3.40 -2.12
CA LEU A 20 -5.61 -3.56 -1.39
C LEU A 20 -4.66 -2.41 -1.69
N LEU A 21 -4.80 -1.75 -2.85
CA LEU A 21 -3.92 -0.67 -3.27
C LEU A 21 -3.86 0.49 -2.25
N PRO A 22 -4.99 1.00 -1.70
CA PRO A 22 -4.96 2.07 -0.70
C PRO A 22 -4.33 1.62 0.62
N SER A 23 -4.70 0.43 1.10
CA SER A 23 -4.19 -0.10 2.37
C SER A 23 -2.69 -0.37 2.34
N LEU A 24 -2.16 -0.83 1.20
CA LEU A 24 -0.73 -1.01 1.00
C LEU A 24 0.01 0.32 0.97
N PHE A 25 -0.62 1.37 0.42
CA PHE A 25 -0.10 2.72 0.44
C PHE A 25 0.05 3.24 1.88
N THR A 26 -0.97 3.06 2.71
CA THR A 26 -0.91 3.41 4.14
C THR A 26 0.20 2.66 4.89
N ILE A 27 0.36 1.36 4.62
CA ILE A 27 1.43 0.56 5.25
C ILE A 27 2.82 1.07 4.81
N GLY A 28 2.98 1.40 3.52
CA GLY A 28 4.20 2.01 3.01
C GLY A 28 4.50 3.37 3.65
N ASN A 29 3.47 4.20 3.84
CA ASN A 29 3.61 5.51 4.48
C ASN A 29 4.09 5.38 5.94
N ILE A 30 3.49 4.46 6.72
CA ILE A 30 3.95 4.18 8.10
C ILE A 30 5.40 3.70 8.11
N PHE A 31 5.80 2.89 7.14
CA PHE A 31 7.17 2.40 7.03
C PHE A 31 8.18 3.52 6.75
N LEU A 32 7.82 4.49 5.89
CA LEU A 32 8.65 5.67 5.62
C LEU A 32 8.86 6.53 6.89
N GLY A 33 7.81 6.76 7.68
CA GLY A 33 7.91 7.48 8.96
C GLY A 33 8.77 6.75 10.00
N PHE A 34 8.64 5.43 10.09
CA PHE A 34 9.48 4.61 10.96
C PHE A 34 10.96 4.67 10.53
N TRP A 35 11.24 4.56 9.23
CA TRP A 35 12.61 4.64 8.71
C TRP A 35 13.24 6.03 8.90
N ALA A 36 12.45 7.09 8.74
CA ALA A 36 12.87 8.45 9.05
C ALA A 36 13.28 8.59 10.53
N THR A 37 12.54 7.98 11.45
CA THR A 37 12.86 7.97 12.88
C THR A 37 14.20 7.28 13.14
N ILE A 38 14.45 6.11 12.53
CA ILE A 38 15.73 5.39 12.65
C ILE A 38 16.89 6.26 12.12
N LEU A 39 16.71 6.93 10.99
CA LEU A 39 17.75 7.79 10.41
C LEU A 39 18.03 9.03 11.29
N ALA A 40 16.99 9.63 11.86
CA ALA A 40 17.13 10.73 12.81
C ALA A 40 17.89 10.30 14.06
N LEU A 41 17.60 9.10 14.60
CA LEU A 41 18.34 8.52 15.74
C LEU A 41 19.83 8.26 15.40
N ARG A 42 20.16 8.03 14.13
CA ARG A 42 21.54 7.89 13.64
C ARG A 42 22.20 9.24 13.29
N GLY A 43 21.55 10.36 13.61
CA GLY A 43 22.03 11.72 13.31
C GLY A 43 21.91 12.13 11.84
N ARG A 44 21.25 11.34 10.99
CA ARG A 44 21.07 11.62 9.55
C ARG A 44 19.80 12.42 9.28
N PHE A 45 19.74 13.63 9.84
CA PHE A 45 18.54 14.47 9.78
C PHE A 45 18.13 14.91 8.37
N GLU A 46 19.09 15.11 7.45
CA GLU A 46 18.77 15.47 6.05
C GLU A 46 17.95 14.37 5.35
N ILE A 47 18.40 13.12 5.48
CA ILE A 47 17.72 11.97 4.86
C ILE A 47 16.40 11.70 5.58
N ALA A 48 16.38 11.81 6.91
CA ALA A 48 15.16 11.67 7.69
C ALA A 48 14.09 12.72 7.30
N GLY A 49 14.47 13.98 7.13
CA GLY A 49 13.58 15.06 6.70
C GLY A 49 13.03 14.81 5.29
N ALA A 50 13.87 14.37 4.35
CA ALA A 50 13.44 14.02 3.00
C ALA A 50 12.39 12.88 3.02
N LEU A 51 12.56 11.87 3.87
CA LEU A 51 11.60 10.78 4.02
C LEU A 51 10.27 11.23 4.61
N ILE A 52 10.27 12.18 5.56
CA ILE A 52 9.03 12.77 6.10
C ILE A 52 8.27 13.52 5.01
N ILE A 53 8.95 14.25 4.13
CA ILE A 53 8.32 14.94 2.99
C ILE A 53 7.73 13.93 2.01
N VAL A 54 8.47 12.87 1.68
CA VAL A 54 7.98 11.80 0.79
C VAL A 54 6.78 11.08 1.41
N ALA A 55 6.81 10.79 2.71
CA ALA A 55 5.70 10.21 3.46
C ALA A 55 4.45 11.11 3.36
N ALA A 56 4.59 12.42 3.59
CA ALA A 56 3.48 13.36 3.50
C ALA A 56 2.85 13.43 2.09
N ILE A 57 3.64 13.32 1.02
CA ILE A 57 3.13 13.26 -0.36
C ILE A 57 2.44 11.92 -0.64
N THR A 58 3.03 10.83 -0.14
CA THR A 58 2.51 9.47 -0.29
C THR A 58 1.17 9.32 0.42
N ASP A 59 0.99 9.92 1.59
CA ASP A 59 -0.28 9.86 2.33
C ASP A 59 -1.44 10.61 1.65
N PHE A 60 -1.13 11.55 0.75
CA PHE A 60 -2.12 12.38 0.05
C PHE A 60 -2.70 11.71 -1.22
N LEU A 61 -2.15 10.56 -1.64
CA LEU A 61 -2.51 9.84 -2.87
C LEU A 61 -3.42 8.62 -2.58
#